data_AF-A0A0J6VZ92-F1
#
_entry.id   AF-A0A0J6VZ92-F1
#
_cell.length_a   1.000
_cell.length_b   1.000
_cell.length_c   1.000
_cell.angle_alpha   90.00
_cell.angle_beta   90.00
_cell.angle_gamma   90.00
#
_symmetry.space_group_name_H-M   'P 1'
#
loop_
_entity.id
_entity.type
_entity.pdbx_description
1 polymer ?
#
loop_
_entity_poly.entity_id
_entity_poly.type
_entity_poly.pdbx_seq_one_letter_code
_entity_poly.pdbx_strand_id
1 'polypeptide(L)'
;MTTTPPEPPPLPRALTSPWPVIVVITGGWLITTLLAFTVEALAPWRPVSLAGLGVGVLGTSIFLWQRHAVRRGSRGAQSGLD
;
A
#
# COMPACT_ATOMS: atom_id res chain seq x y z
N MET A 1 -4.98 44.51 10.45
CA MET A 1 -5.02 43.74 9.20
C MET A 1 -4.50 42.34 9.50
N THR A 2 -5.39 41.35 9.63
CA THR A 2 -5.01 39.95 9.85
C THR A 2 -4.68 39.33 8.50
N THR A 3 -3.40 39.12 8.21
CA THR A 3 -2.96 38.43 6.99
C THR A 3 -3.20 36.93 7.16
N THR A 4 -4.26 36.40 6.55
CA THR A 4 -4.47 34.95 6.48
C THR A 4 -3.29 34.33 5.74
N PRO A 5 -2.60 33.32 6.32
CA PRO A 5 -1.53 32.61 5.62
C PRO A 5 -2.07 31.99 4.33
N PRO A 6 -1.31 31.98 3.22
CA PRO A 6 -1.75 31.37 1.97
C PRO A 6 -2.01 29.87 2.19
N GLU A 7 -3.20 29.42 1.79
CA GLU A 7 -3.57 28.00 1.86
C GLU A 7 -2.72 27.20 0.85
N PRO A 8 -2.03 26.11 1.28
CA PRO A 8 -1.25 25.30 0.37
C PRO A 8 -2.15 24.66 -0.69
N PRO A 9 -1.71 24.58 -1.96
CA PRO A 9 -2.49 23.92 -3.00
C PRO A 9 -2.72 22.45 -2.62
N PRO A 10 -3.93 21.90 -2.88
CA PRO A 10 -4.24 20.54 -2.50
C PRO A 10 -3.30 19.55 -3.19
N LEU A 11 -2.68 18.67 -2.40
CA LEU A 11 -1.78 17.65 -2.93
C LEU A 11 -2.55 16.70 -3.89
N PRO A 12 -1.92 16.28 -5.00
CA PRO A 12 -2.54 15.31 -5.92
C PRO A 12 -3.04 14.07 -5.17
N ARG A 13 -4.27 13.64 -5.48
CA ARG A 13 -4.92 12.48 -4.82
C ARG A 13 -4.09 11.18 -4.89
N ALA A 14 -3.20 11.07 -5.87
CA ALA A 14 -2.28 9.95 -6.02
C ALA A 14 -1.21 9.88 -4.91
N LEU A 15 -0.79 11.04 -4.36
CA LEU A 15 0.21 11.10 -3.28
C LEU A 15 -0.41 10.87 -1.91
N THR A 16 -1.71 11.11 -1.76
CA THR A 16 -2.43 10.93 -0.48
C THR A 16 -3.12 9.58 -0.37
N SER A 17 -3.30 8.87 -1.48
CA SER A 17 -3.87 7.52 -1.48
C SER A 17 -2.78 6.48 -1.25
N PRO A 18 -2.95 5.50 -0.35
CA PRO A 18 -1.97 4.42 -0.16
C PRO A 18 -1.97 3.41 -1.32
N TRP A 19 -3.01 3.40 -2.15
CA TRP A 19 -3.23 2.41 -3.21
C TRP A 19 -2.10 2.33 -4.25
N PRO A 20 -1.59 3.44 -4.82
CA PRO A 20 -0.52 3.40 -5.82
C PRO A 20 0.76 2.77 -5.29
N VAL A 21 1.13 3.05 -4.03
CA VAL A 21 2.34 2.48 -3.40
C VAL A 21 2.21 0.96 -3.27
N ILE A 22 1.05 0.47 -2.81
CA ILE A 22 0.79 -0.97 -2.67
C ILE A 22 0.93 -1.69 -4.02
N VAL A 23 0.39 -1.11 -5.09
CA VAL A 23 0.48 -1.68 -6.45
C VAL A 23 1.90 -1.75 -6.94
N VAL A 24 2.64 -0.65 -6.83
CA VAL A 24 4.00 -0.56 -7.36
C VAL A 24 4.90 -1.57 -6.64
N ILE A 25 4.81 -1.64 -5.32
CA ILE A 25 5.66 -2.56 -4.54
C ILE A 25 5.26 -4.02 -4.79
N THR A 26 3.97 -4.36 -4.69
CA THR A 26 3.50 -5.74 -4.90
C THR A 26 3.75 -6.20 -6.34
N GLY A 27 3.51 -5.32 -7.32
CA GLY A 27 3.79 -5.56 -8.74
C GLY A 27 5.27 -5.73 -9.01
N GLY A 28 6.14 -4.92 -8.39
CA GLY A 28 7.60 -5.07 -8.49
C GLY A 28 8.08 -6.44 -7.98
N TRP A 29 7.54 -6.91 -6.85
CA TRP A 29 7.83 -8.25 -6.34
C TRP A 29 7.30 -9.35 -7.26
N LEU A 30 6.09 -9.21 -7.79
CA LEU A 30 5.53 -10.17 -8.76
C LEU A 30 6.41 -10.28 -10.01
N ILE A 31 6.86 -9.15 -10.56
CA ILE A 31 7.78 -9.13 -11.71
C ILE A 31 9.11 -9.79 -11.34
N THR A 32 9.67 -9.47 -10.17
CA THR A 32 10.93 -10.07 -9.70
C THR A 32 10.80 -11.58 -9.54
N THR A 33 9.68 -12.08 -8.98
CA THR A 33 9.39 -13.50 -8.90
C THR A 33 9.31 -14.12 -10.29
N LEU A 34 8.57 -13.52 -11.23
CA LEU A 34 8.48 -14.03 -12.59
C LEU A 34 9.87 -14.14 -13.25
N LEU A 35 10.70 -13.11 -13.11
CA LEU A 35 12.06 -13.11 -13.62
C LEU A 35 12.94 -14.20 -12.98
N ALA A 36 12.85 -14.39 -11.65
CA ALA A 36 13.62 -15.42 -10.95
C ALA A 36 13.26 -16.86 -11.36
N PHE A 37 12.06 -17.08 -11.91
CA PHE A 37 11.62 -18.40 -12.41
C PHE A 37 11.77 -18.56 -13.93
N THR A 38 11.91 -17.48 -14.69
CA THR A 38 12.03 -17.52 -16.16
C THR A 38 13.45 -17.26 -16.67
N VAL A 39 14.31 -16.65 -15.86
CA VAL A 39 15.69 -16.30 -16.21
C VAL A 39 16.66 -17.05 -15.29
N GLU A 40 17.45 -17.97 -15.85
CA GLU A 40 18.36 -18.82 -15.07
C GLU A 40 19.36 -18.02 -14.24
N ALA A 41 19.89 -16.91 -14.78
CA ALA A 41 20.80 -16.02 -14.06
C ALA A 41 20.18 -15.38 -12.81
N LEU A 42 18.85 -15.35 -12.71
CA LEU A 42 18.10 -14.80 -11.57
C LEU A 42 17.55 -15.88 -10.64
N ALA A 43 17.80 -17.17 -10.89
CA ALA A 43 17.37 -18.26 -10.03
C ALA A 43 17.78 -18.10 -8.53
N PRO A 44 18.97 -17.54 -8.19
CA PRO A 44 19.33 -17.31 -6.78
C PRO A 44 18.41 -16.33 -6.05
N TRP A 45 17.66 -15.48 -6.76
CA TRP A 45 16.74 -14.50 -6.18
C TRP A 45 15.40 -15.10 -5.78
N ARG A 46 15.10 -16.36 -6.13
CA ARG A 46 13.80 -17.00 -5.85
C ARG A 46 13.36 -16.86 -4.38
N PRO A 47 14.18 -17.18 -3.36
CA PRO A 47 13.74 -17.08 -1.96
C PRO A 47 13.36 -15.65 -1.58
N VAL A 48 14.17 -14.67 -1.97
CA VAL A 48 13.94 -13.24 -1.66
C VAL A 48 12.72 -12.71 -2.42
N SER A 49 12.59 -13.08 -3.70
CA SER A 49 11.45 -12.69 -4.53
C SER A 49 10.12 -13.22 -3.97
N LEU A 50 10.10 -14.47 -3.51
CA LEU A 50 8.93 -15.08 -2.90
C LEU A 50 8.61 -14.47 -1.54
N ALA A 51 9.62 -14.19 -0.71
CA ALA A 51 9.43 -13.51 0.57
C ALA A 51 8.81 -12.12 0.36
N GLY A 52 9.35 -11.33 -0.57
CA GLY A 52 8.81 -10.02 -0.91
C GLY A 52 7.39 -10.06 -1.49
N LEU A 53 7.10 -11.02 -2.38
CA LEU A 53 5.75 -11.26 -2.89
C LEU A 53 4.79 -11.65 -1.77
N GLY A 54 5.21 -12.53 -0.86
CA GLY A 54 4.43 -12.93 0.32
C GLY A 54 4.12 -11.74 1.23
N VAL A 55 5.09 -10.87 1.49
CA VAL A 55 4.90 -9.62 2.24
C VAL A 55 3.92 -8.70 1.52
N GLY A 56 4.03 -8.54 0.20
CA GLY A 56 3.11 -7.73 -0.62
C GLY A 56 1.67 -8.25 -0.56
N VAL A 57 1.47 -9.56 -0.69
CA VAL A 57 0.16 -10.22 -0.58
C VAL A 57 -0.42 -10.04 0.82
N LEU A 58 0.38 -10.25 1.86
CA LEU A 58 -0.05 -10.09 3.26
C LEU A 58 -0.47 -8.64 3.54
N GLY A 59 0.38 -7.66 3.20
CA GLY A 59 0.10 -6.24 3.39
C GLY A 59 -1.13 -5.78 2.62
N THR A 60 -1.28 -6.21 1.37
CA THR A 60 -2.47 -5.93 0.54
C THR A 60 -3.73 -6.52 1.17
N SER A 61 -3.66 -7.74 1.69
CA SER A 61 -4.79 -8.43 2.33
C SER A 61 -5.24 -7.70 3.59
N ILE A 62 -4.30 -7.31 4.46
CA ILE A 62 -4.58 -6.52 5.67
C ILE A 62 -5.22 -5.19 5.29
N PHE A 63 -4.66 -4.47 4.32
CA PHE A 63 -5.21 -3.19 3.86
C PHE A 63 -6.64 -3.33 3.33
N LEU A 64 -6.93 -4.35 2.53
CA LEU A 64 -8.26 -4.61 2.01
C LEU A 64 -9.25 -4.96 3.12
N TRP A 65 -8.82 -5.74 4.11
CA TRP A 65 -9.64 -6.05 5.27
C TRP A 65 -9.94 -4.79 6.08
N GLN A 66 -8.94 -3.96 6.38
CA GLN A 66 -9.12 -2.66 7.06
C GLN A 66 -10.09 -1.77 6.27
N ARG A 67 -9.89 -1.63 4.97
CA ARG A 67 -10.78 -0.83 4.09
C ARG A 67 -12.20 -1.37 4.09
N HIS A 68 -12.38 -2.68 4.07
CA HIS A 68 -13.69 -3.31 4.11
C HIS A 68 -14.37 -3.16 5.49
N ALA A 69 -13.61 -3.23 6.59
CA ALA A 69 -14.10 -2.97 7.94
C ALA A 69 -14.58 -1.51 8.09
N VAL A 70 -13.79 -0.54 7.63
CA VAL A 70 -14.18 0.89 7.62
C VAL A 70 -15.46 1.11 6.82
N ARG A 71 -15.57 0.51 5.62
CA ARG A 71 -16.79 0.58 4.79
C ARG A 71 -18.01 -0.06 5.44
N ARG A 72 -17.82 -1.14 6.23
CA ARG A 72 -18.89 -1.80 7.00
C ARG A 72 -19.32 -1.01 8.23
N GLY A 73 -18.78 0.19 8.46
CA GLY A 73 -19.19 1.03 9.57
C GLY A 73 -18.62 0.58 10.90
N SER A 74 -17.49 -0.13 10.91
CA SER A 74 -16.58 -0.19 12.07
C SER A 74 -15.99 1.22 12.28
N ARG A 75 -16.86 2.15 12.68
CA ARG A 75 -16.53 3.28 13.54
C ARG A 75 -15.89 2.63 14.75
N GLY A 76 -14.57 2.53 14.77
CA GLY A 76 -13.88 2.17 16.00
C GLY A 76 -14.40 3.13 17.06
N ALA A 77 -15.16 2.61 18.04
CA ALA A 77 -15.40 3.32 19.27
C ALA A 77 -14.02 3.80 19.76
N GLN A 78 -13.78 5.08 20.00
CA GLN A 78 -14.62 6.03 20.72
C GLN A 78 -15.00 7.27 19.91
N SER A 79 -16.31 7.51 19.80
CA SER A 79 -16.83 8.85 20.04
C SER A 79 -16.63 9.15 21.53
N GLY A 80 -15.49 9.73 21.89
CA GLY A 80 -15.31 10.39 23.19
C GLY A 80 -16.11 11.70 23.11
N LEU A 81 -17.34 11.72 23.62
CA LEU A 81 -17.63 12.11 25.01
C LEU A 81 -17.25 13.57 25.21
N ASP A 82 -18.15 14.46 24.77
CA ASP A 82 -18.25 15.82 25.29
C ASP A 82 -18.38 15.80 26.83
#